data_AF-A0A3B9XVI4-F1
#
_entry.id   AF-A0A3B9XVI4-F1
#
_cell.length_a   1.000
_cell.length_b   1.000
_cell.length_c   1.000
_cell.angle_alpha   90.00
_cell.angle_beta   90.00
_cell.angle_gamma   90.00
#
_symmetry.space_group_name_H-M   'P 1'
#
loop_
_entity.id
_entity.type
_entity.pdbx_description
1 polymer ?
#
loop_
_entity_poly.entity_id
_entity_poly.type
_entity_poly.pdbx_seq_one_letter_code
_entity_poly.pdbx_strand_id
1 'polypeptide(L)' 'MRIDRLTSKLQMALSDAQSIAVGRDHNFIEPVHVLSALVED' A
#
# COMPACT_ATOMS: atom_id res chain seq x y z
N MET A 1 -0.18 -12.11 -6.72
CA MET A 1 0.06 -12.52 -5.31
C MET A 1 -1.26 -13.03 -4.72
N ARG A 2 -1.23 -13.96 -3.77
CA ARG A 2 -2.41 -14.39 -3.00
C ARG A 2 -2.61 -13.44 -1.81
N ILE A 3 -3.34 -12.34 -2.04
CA ILE A 3 -3.48 -11.23 -1.06
C ILE A 3 -4.25 -11.67 0.19
N ASP A 4 -5.11 -12.67 0.04
CA ASP A 4 -5.92 -13.31 1.08
C ASP A 4 -5.10 -13.97 2.19
N ARG A 5 -3.80 -14.19 1.97
CA ARG A 5 -2.89 -14.77 2.96
C ARG A 5 -2.19 -13.73 3.84
N LEU A 6 -2.43 -12.44 3.61
CA LEU A 6 -1.88 -11.36 4.42
C LEU A 6 -2.84 -11.01 5.57
N THR A 7 -2.35 -10.33 6.59
CA THR A 7 -3.21 -9.79 7.66
C THR A 7 -4.15 -8.73 7.09
N SER A 8 -5.33 -8.55 7.69
CA SER A 8 -6.30 -7.54 7.24
C SER A 8 -5.70 -6.12 7.19
N LYS A 9 -4.88 -5.73 8.18
CA LYS A 9 -4.18 -4.43 8.18
C LYS A 9 -3.24 -4.29 6.99
N LEU A 10 -2.45 -5.32 6.67
CA LEU A 10 -1.54 -5.26 5.52
C LEU A 10 -2.30 -5.26 4.18
N GLN A 11 -3.46 -5.92 4.08
CA GLN A 11 -4.31 -5.86 2.89
C GLN A 11 -4.87 -4.45 2.65
N MET A 12 -5.33 -3.77 3.71
CA MET A 12 -5.78 -2.38 3.64
C MET A 12 -4.62 -1.45 3.26
N ALA A 13 -3.48 -1.55 3.96
CA ALA A 13 -2.31 -0.72 3.69
C ALA A 13 -1.77 -0.87 2.25
N LEU A 14 -1.86 -2.05 1.64
CA LEU A 14 -1.50 -2.24 0.22
C LEU A 14 -2.45 -1.50 -0.74
N SER A 15 -3.73 -1.40 -0.38
CA SER A 15 -4.72 -0.64 -1.15
C SER A 15 -4.50 0.87 -1.00
N ASP A 16 -4.20 1.33 0.21
CA ASP A 16 -3.88 2.73 0.47
C ASP A 16 -2.55 3.13 -0.20
N ALA A 17 -1.54 2.28 -0.14
CA ALA A 17 -0.26 2.48 -0.83
C ALA A 17 -0.43 2.65 -2.35
N GLN A 18 -1.38 1.95 -2.97
CA GLN A 18 -1.70 2.15 -4.39
C GLN A 18 -2.29 3.54 -4.64
N SER A 19 -3.18 4.00 -3.78
CA SER A 19 -3.75 5.36 -3.86
C SER A 19 -2.68 6.43 -3.69
N ILE A 20 -1.74 6.23 -2.78
CA ILE A 20 -0.57 7.11 -2.60
C ILE A 20 0.29 7.17 -3.86
N ALA A 21 0.60 6.02 -4.47
CA ALA A 21 1.42 5.95 -5.68
C ALA A 21 0.74 6.66 -6.86
N VAL A 22 -0.55 6.39 -7.09
CA VAL A 22 -1.33 7.04 -8.16
C VAL A 22 -1.45 8.54 -7.91
N GLY A 23 -1.69 8.97 -6.67
CA GLY A 23 -1.79 10.39 -6.30
C GLY A 23 -0.48 11.16 -6.45
N ARG A 24 0.65 10.47 -6.66
CA ARG A 24 1.99 11.04 -6.89
C ARG A 24 2.55 10.72 -8.28
N ASP A 25 1.71 10.23 -9.20
CA ASP A 25 2.11 9.82 -10.56
C ASP A 25 3.23 8.76 -10.61
N HIS A 26 3.33 7.94 -9.55
CA HIS A 26 4.28 6.84 -9.49
C HIS A 26 3.67 5.59 -10.15
N ASN A 27 4.27 5.14 -11.25
CA ASN A 27 3.80 3.99 -12.03
C ASN A 27 3.91 2.64 -11.29
N PHE A 28 4.65 2.61 -10.18
CA PHE A 28 4.86 1.41 -9.38
C PHE A 28 4.64 1.73 -7.90
N ILE A 29 4.11 0.74 -7.18
CA ILE A 29 4.12 0.77 -5.72
C ILE A 29 5.54 0.50 -5.26
N GLU A 30 6.23 1.55 -4.84
CA GLU A 30 7.50 1.47 -4.14
C GLU A 30 7.34 1.22 -2.63
N PRO A 31 8.36 0.69 -1.93
CA PRO A 31 8.30 0.39 -0.50
C PRO A 31 7.88 1.58 0.37
N VAL A 32 8.22 2.81 -0.03
CA VAL A 32 7.86 4.03 0.71
C VAL A 32 6.35 4.25 0.80
N HIS A 33 5.57 3.82 -0.21
CA HIS A 33 4.11 3.95 -0.17
C HIS A 33 3.49 3.01 0.85
N VAL A 34 3.99 1.77 0.92
CA VAL A 34 3.52 0.78 1.90
C VAL A 34 3.91 1.19 3.31
N LEU A 35 5.14 1.69 3.50
CA LEU A 35 5.58 2.21 4.80
C LEU A 35 4.75 3.42 5.24
N SER A 36 4.46 4.35 4.32
CA SER A 36 3.62 5.52 4.64
C SER A 36 2.21 5.08 5.03
N ALA A 37 1.57 4.19 4.25
CA ALA A 37 0.24 3.67 4.54
C ALA A 37 0.16 2.88 5.86
N LEU A 38 1.24 2.22 6.29
CA LEU A 38 1.28 1.49 7.56
C LEU A 38 1.51 2.39 8.79
N VAL A 39 2.05 3.61 8.60
CA VAL A 39 2.40 4.55 9.67
C VAL A 39 1.35 5.65 9.86
N GLU A 40 0.62 6.02 8.81
CA GLU A 40 -0.51 6.98 8.89
C GLU A 40 -1.74 6.42 9.64
N ASP A 41 -1.72 5.13 9.99
CA ASP A 41 -2.81 4.32 10.54
C ASP A 41 -2.48 3.72 11.92
#